data_AF-F6QDH2-F1
#
_entry.id   AF-F6QDH2-F1
#
_cell.length_a   1.000
_cell.length_b   1.000
_cell.length_c   1.000
_cell.angle_alpha   90.00
_cell.angle_beta   90.00
_cell.angle_gamma   90.00
#
_symmetry.space_group_name_H-M   'P 1'
#
loop_
_entity.id
_entity.type
_entity.pdbx_description
1 polymer ?
#
loop_
_entity_poly.entity_id
_entity_poly.type
_entity_poly.pdbx_seq_one_letter_code
_entity_poly.pdbx_strand_id
1 'polypeptide(L)'
;MALYFSGSKLNYSCLKIKVAANFAAQPLKILPNTDPKQSIRYEKDGTTFTDSNAISYLVGKECLWGNTLNENSEIRQWIGYADDLNTRVCCWVYPYMGLRNYNKQEVNHAQAEVLKYLAILDQHLLHNMYLVGDRITQADVACAVALYFPFKFFLTPATREKFVSATRWFNTLVNQEQFRNAIDAVAGGDGDVQLCVAEVKYDKGGCDAFRKLALQENDVTIAKESEGKGEKPKTEAQL
;
A
#
# COMPACT_ATOMS: atom_id res chain seq x y z
N MET A 1 -19.21 -2.26 -10.46
CA MET A 1 -18.19 -3.28 -10.79
C MET A 1 -17.70 -3.92 -9.49
N ALA A 2 -17.22 -5.17 -9.52
CA ALA A 2 -16.80 -5.89 -8.33
C ALA A 2 -15.32 -6.30 -8.41
N LEU A 3 -14.59 -6.00 -7.33
CA LEU A 3 -13.26 -6.54 -7.07
C LEU A 3 -13.43 -7.71 -6.11
N TYR A 4 -13.00 -8.90 -6.51
CA TYR A 4 -12.92 -10.05 -5.63
C TYR A 4 -11.53 -10.07 -5.00
N PHE A 5 -11.46 -10.00 -3.69
CA PHE A 5 -10.19 -9.95 -2.96
C PHE A 5 -10.19 -10.90 -1.76
N SER A 6 -9.06 -11.57 -1.52
CA SER A 6 -8.80 -12.34 -0.31
C SER A 6 -7.62 -11.74 0.46
N GLY A 7 -7.84 -11.50 1.75
CA GLY A 7 -6.89 -10.85 2.66
C GLY A 7 -7.46 -9.54 3.21
N SER A 8 -6.61 -8.79 3.93
CA SER A 8 -7.06 -7.54 4.52
C SER A 8 -7.42 -6.47 3.51
N LYS A 9 -8.54 -5.78 3.72
CA LYS A 9 -8.93 -4.65 2.88
C LYS A 9 -7.95 -3.47 2.97
N LEU A 10 -7.16 -3.39 4.04
CA LEU A 10 -6.04 -2.44 4.19
C LEU A 10 -4.75 -2.91 3.49
N ASN A 11 -4.77 -4.06 2.82
CA ASN A 11 -3.66 -4.50 1.98
C ASN A 11 -3.40 -3.48 0.87
N TYR A 12 -2.11 -3.26 0.60
CA TYR A 12 -1.61 -2.36 -0.44
C TYR A 12 -2.36 -2.48 -1.77
N SER A 13 -2.53 -3.70 -2.29
CA SER A 13 -3.21 -3.95 -3.57
C SER A 13 -4.67 -3.50 -3.54
N CYS A 14 -5.41 -3.87 -2.49
CA CYS A 14 -6.83 -3.57 -2.36
C CYS A 14 -7.07 -2.06 -2.18
N LEU A 15 -6.33 -1.43 -1.27
CA LEU A 15 -6.45 0.00 -0.98
C LEU A 15 -6.05 0.84 -2.20
N LYS A 16 -4.96 0.50 -2.89
CA LYS A 16 -4.51 1.16 -4.14
C LYS A 16 -5.60 1.16 -5.21
N ILE A 17 -6.24 0.01 -5.44
CA ILE A 17 -7.33 -0.11 -6.42
C ILE A 17 -8.56 0.70 -5.98
N LYS A 18 -8.91 0.66 -4.69
CA LYS A 18 -10.07 1.38 -4.16
C LYS A 18 -9.90 2.90 -4.28
N VAL A 19 -8.71 3.42 -3.95
CA VAL A 19 -8.39 4.84 -4.11
C VAL A 19 -8.46 5.23 -5.59
N ALA A 20 -7.86 4.44 -6.49
CA ALA A 20 -7.89 4.71 -7.93
C ALA A 20 -9.33 4.76 -8.48
N ALA A 21 -10.18 3.83 -8.07
CA ALA A 21 -11.59 3.82 -8.44
C ALA A 21 -12.34 5.07 -7.95
N ASN A 22 -12.03 5.55 -6.74
CA ASN A 22 -12.65 6.75 -6.18
C ASN A 22 -12.25 8.02 -6.97
N PHE A 23 -10.99 8.15 -7.42
CA PHE A 23 -10.57 9.25 -8.31
C PHE A 23 -11.29 9.26 -9.66
N ALA A 24 -11.64 8.08 -10.17
CA ALA A 24 -12.41 7.95 -11.39
C ALA A 24 -13.94 8.03 -11.19
N ALA A 25 -14.39 8.36 -9.97
CA ALA A 25 -15.80 8.29 -9.54
C ALA A 25 -16.47 6.95 -9.91
N GLN A 26 -15.71 5.85 -9.90
CA GLN A 26 -16.19 4.53 -10.25
C GLN A 26 -16.66 3.77 -9.01
N PRO A 27 -17.93 3.31 -8.97
CA PRO A 27 -18.41 2.48 -7.88
C PRO A 27 -17.77 1.09 -7.95
N LEU A 28 -16.81 0.86 -7.05
CA LEU A 28 -16.14 -0.42 -6.85
C LEU A 28 -16.59 -1.06 -5.53
N LYS A 29 -17.24 -2.22 -5.63
CA LYS A 29 -17.58 -3.09 -4.49
C LYS A 29 -16.45 -4.09 -4.27
N ILE A 30 -16.01 -4.27 -3.04
CA ILE A 30 -15.01 -5.27 -2.66
C ILE A 30 -15.77 -6.47 -2.11
N LEU A 31 -15.68 -7.60 -2.78
CA LEU A 31 -16.31 -8.86 -2.42
C LEU A 31 -15.25 -9.88 -1.99
N PRO A 32 -15.59 -10.81 -1.09
CA PRO A 32 -14.67 -11.88 -0.72
C PRO A 32 -14.34 -12.74 -1.94
N ASN A 33 -13.06 -13.07 -2.11
CA ASN A 33 -12.61 -14.03 -3.11
C ASN A 33 -12.51 -15.43 -2.50
N THR A 34 -13.12 -16.40 -3.15
CA THR A 34 -13.10 -17.81 -2.74
C THR A 34 -12.03 -18.63 -3.47
N ASP A 35 -11.30 -18.03 -4.43
CA ASP A 35 -10.24 -18.72 -5.16
C ASP A 35 -8.95 -18.83 -4.31
N PRO A 36 -8.49 -20.05 -3.98
CA PRO A 36 -7.30 -20.25 -3.17
C PRO A 36 -5.97 -20.07 -3.92
N LYS A 37 -6.01 -19.82 -5.25
CA LYS A 37 -4.83 -19.62 -6.11
C LYS A 37 -4.61 -18.16 -6.49
N GLN A 38 -5.66 -17.34 -6.46
CA GLN A 38 -5.58 -15.94 -6.85
C GLN A 38 -6.11 -15.06 -5.73
N SER A 39 -5.26 -14.19 -5.18
CA SER A 39 -5.66 -13.31 -4.08
C SER A 39 -6.55 -12.15 -4.56
N ILE A 40 -6.46 -11.79 -5.83
CA ILE A 40 -7.22 -10.68 -6.41
C ILE A 40 -7.73 -11.03 -7.80
N ARG A 41 -8.99 -10.68 -8.07
CA ARG A 41 -9.63 -10.87 -9.35
C ARG A 41 -10.59 -9.73 -9.65
N TYR A 42 -10.52 -9.21 -10.86
CA TYR A 42 -11.44 -8.21 -11.39
C TYR A 42 -11.89 -8.62 -12.79
N GLU A 43 -13.19 -8.58 -13.03
CA GLU A 43 -13.76 -8.94 -14.33
C GLU A 43 -14.38 -7.72 -15.00
N LYS A 44 -14.01 -7.50 -16.25
CA LYS A 44 -14.52 -6.41 -17.09
C LYS A 44 -14.62 -6.90 -18.52
N ASP A 45 -15.80 -6.74 -19.12
CA ASP A 45 -16.07 -7.05 -20.53
C ASP A 45 -15.66 -8.48 -20.92
N GLY A 46 -15.93 -9.46 -20.06
CA GLY A 46 -15.57 -10.87 -20.26
C GLY A 46 -14.07 -11.19 -20.08
N THR A 47 -13.23 -10.19 -19.76
CA THR A 47 -11.81 -10.38 -19.47
C THR A 47 -11.57 -10.37 -17.96
N THR A 48 -10.77 -11.32 -17.48
CA THR A 48 -10.36 -11.40 -16.08
C THR A 48 -8.94 -10.85 -15.90
N PHE A 49 -8.78 -9.94 -14.94
CA PHE A 49 -7.51 -9.35 -14.52
C PHE A 49 -7.17 -9.79 -13.10
N THR A 50 -5.91 -10.13 -12.87
CA THR A 50 -5.40 -10.65 -11.59
C THR A 50 -4.20 -9.86 -11.05
N ASP A 51 -3.68 -8.90 -11.82
CA ASP A 51 -2.59 -8.03 -11.40
C ASP A 51 -3.14 -6.72 -10.81
N SER A 52 -2.65 -6.34 -9.62
CA SER A 52 -3.17 -5.16 -8.91
C SER A 52 -2.90 -3.85 -9.64
N ASN A 53 -1.78 -3.75 -10.37
CA ASN A 53 -1.43 -2.55 -11.13
C ASN A 53 -2.32 -2.40 -12.35
N ALA A 54 -2.53 -3.49 -13.10
CA ALA A 54 -3.44 -3.53 -14.24
C ALA A 54 -4.87 -3.17 -13.83
N ILE A 55 -5.36 -3.75 -12.73
CA ILE A 55 -6.72 -3.45 -12.23
C ILE A 55 -6.80 -1.99 -11.80
N SER A 56 -5.83 -1.49 -11.03
CA SER A 56 -5.77 -0.10 -10.58
C SER A 56 -5.72 0.88 -11.76
N TYR A 57 -5.00 0.54 -12.83
CA TYR A 57 -4.93 1.34 -14.05
C TYR A 57 -6.29 1.40 -14.75
N LEU A 58 -6.96 0.24 -14.91
CA LEU A 58 -8.27 0.15 -15.56
C LEU A 58 -9.38 0.90 -14.81
N VAL A 59 -9.40 0.81 -13.47
CA VAL A 59 -10.40 1.54 -12.66
C VAL A 59 -10.04 3.01 -12.48
N GLY A 60 -8.75 3.35 -12.54
CA GLY A 60 -8.24 4.71 -12.43
C GLY A 60 -8.58 5.61 -13.62
N LYS A 61 -8.75 5.05 -14.83
CA LYS A 61 -9.07 5.80 -16.06
C LYS A 61 -8.06 6.92 -16.38
N GLU A 62 -8.36 7.68 -17.42
CA GLU A 62 -7.57 8.81 -17.93
C GLU A 62 -7.24 9.86 -16.86
N CYS A 63 -8.00 9.94 -15.76
CA CYS A 63 -7.69 10.92 -14.71
C CYS A 63 -6.41 10.60 -13.92
N LEU A 64 -5.85 9.39 -14.05
CA LEU A 64 -4.63 8.95 -13.38
C LEU A 64 -3.51 8.48 -14.32
N TRP A 65 -3.73 8.45 -15.64
CA TRP A 65 -2.81 7.87 -16.63
C TRP A 65 -1.69 8.81 -17.08
N GLY A 66 -1.80 10.11 -16.84
CA GLY A 66 -0.94 11.11 -17.48
C GLY A 66 -1.34 11.36 -18.94
N ASN A 67 -0.89 12.47 -19.50
CA ASN A 67 -1.33 12.99 -20.79
C ASN A 67 -0.36 12.68 -21.94
N THR A 68 0.92 12.39 -21.63
CA THR A 68 1.95 12.12 -22.63
C THR A 68 2.55 10.72 -22.45
N LEU A 69 3.22 10.21 -23.48
CA LEU A 69 3.96 8.95 -23.39
C LEU A 69 5.07 9.01 -22.32
N ASN A 70 5.71 10.17 -22.15
CA ASN A 70 6.73 10.37 -21.14
C ASN A 70 6.12 10.32 -19.73
N GLU A 71 5.04 11.05 -19.48
CA GLU A 71 4.33 10.99 -18.19
C GLU A 71 3.83 9.56 -17.89
N ASN A 72 3.29 8.86 -18.89
CA ASN A 72 2.87 7.47 -18.73
C ASN A 72 4.05 6.55 -18.34
N SER A 73 5.22 6.79 -18.94
CA SER A 73 6.44 6.02 -18.64
C SER A 73 6.93 6.29 -17.21
N GLU A 74 6.96 7.56 -16.81
CA GLU A 74 7.34 7.98 -15.45
C GLU A 74 6.36 7.43 -14.40
N ILE A 75 5.06 7.43 -14.69
CA ILE A 75 4.05 6.84 -13.80
C ILE A 75 4.34 5.35 -13.56
N ARG A 76 4.67 4.60 -14.62
CA ARG A 76 5.02 3.18 -14.51
C ARG A 76 6.30 2.96 -13.72
N GLN A 77 7.30 3.83 -13.88
CA GLN A 77 8.53 3.79 -13.08
C GLN A 77 8.20 3.95 -11.58
N TRP A 78 7.38 4.93 -11.22
CA TRP A 78 6.98 5.15 -9.83
C TRP A 78 6.09 4.03 -9.26
N ILE A 79 5.26 3.39 -10.08
CA ILE A 79 4.50 2.20 -9.67
C ILE A 79 5.45 1.04 -9.33
N GLY A 80 6.44 0.76 -10.19
CA GLY A 80 7.45 -0.26 -9.90
C GLY A 80 8.25 0.05 -8.62
N TYR A 81 8.63 1.32 -8.46
CA TYR A 81 9.26 1.81 -7.23
C TYR A 81 8.37 1.62 -6.00
N ALA A 82 7.07 1.85 -6.10
CA ALA A 82 6.11 1.67 -5.01
C ALA A 82 5.93 0.19 -4.63
N ASP A 83 5.95 -0.72 -5.61
CA ASP A 83 5.85 -2.15 -5.36
C ASP A 83 7.11 -2.69 -4.66
N ASP A 84 8.29 -2.22 -5.07
CA ASP A 84 9.55 -2.50 -4.38
C ASP A 84 9.51 -1.95 -2.96
N LEU A 85 9.13 -0.68 -2.77
CA LEU A 85 8.95 -0.05 -1.46
C LEU A 85 8.01 -0.85 -0.56
N ASN A 86 6.84 -1.22 -1.08
CA ASN A 86 5.82 -1.96 -0.35
C ASN A 86 6.36 -3.30 0.17
N THR A 87 7.19 -4.00 -0.61
CA THR A 87 7.82 -5.25 -0.16
C THR A 87 8.67 -5.03 1.10
N ARG A 88 9.43 -3.94 1.17
CA ARG A 88 10.21 -3.57 2.37
C ARG A 88 9.31 -3.17 3.52
N VAL A 89 8.23 -2.42 3.24
CA VAL A 89 7.23 -2.04 4.24
C VAL A 89 6.61 -3.29 4.86
N CYS A 90 6.25 -4.30 4.08
CA CYS A 90 5.74 -5.58 4.59
C CYS A 90 6.75 -6.25 5.55
N CYS A 91 8.04 -6.32 5.18
CA CYS A 91 9.09 -6.87 6.05
C CYS A 91 9.22 -6.12 7.39
N TRP A 92 8.98 -4.82 7.39
CA TRP A 92 9.00 -4.01 8.62
C TRP A 92 7.72 -4.19 9.44
N VAL A 93 6.55 -4.12 8.80
CA VAL A 93 5.25 -3.95 9.48
C VAL A 93 4.61 -5.27 9.90
N TYR A 94 4.73 -6.33 9.09
CA TYR A 94 4.05 -7.61 9.34
C TYR A 94 4.43 -8.31 10.65
N PRO A 95 5.69 -8.22 11.15
CA PRO A 95 6.03 -8.69 12.48
C PRO A 95 5.19 -8.06 13.59
N TYR A 96 4.92 -6.75 13.51
CA TYR A 96 4.11 -6.03 14.49
C TYR A 96 2.61 -6.37 14.40
N MET A 97 2.16 -6.88 13.25
CA MET A 97 0.81 -7.44 13.09
C MET A 97 0.74 -8.92 13.52
N GLY A 98 1.86 -9.55 13.85
CA GLY A 98 1.99 -10.99 14.07
C GLY A 98 1.57 -11.85 12.88
N LEU A 99 1.74 -11.30 11.67
CA LEU A 99 1.64 -12.07 10.44
C LEU A 99 2.94 -12.83 10.18
N ARG A 100 4.09 -12.25 10.55
CA ARG A 100 5.42 -12.85 10.45
C ARG A 100 6.12 -12.90 11.80
N ASN A 101 7.06 -13.83 11.98
CA ASN A 101 7.93 -13.86 13.15
C ASN A 101 8.81 -12.61 13.23
N TYR A 102 8.99 -12.04 14.41
CA TYR A 102 9.85 -10.88 14.60
C TYR A 102 11.31 -11.27 14.70
N ASN A 103 12.09 -10.72 13.78
CA ASN A 103 13.54 -10.73 13.81
C ASN A 103 14.03 -9.27 13.83
N LYS A 104 14.69 -8.87 14.92
CA LYS A 104 15.16 -7.49 15.10
C LYS A 104 16.12 -7.04 13.99
N GLN A 105 16.98 -7.91 13.49
CA GLN A 105 17.94 -7.55 12.43
C GLN A 105 17.21 -7.28 11.11
N GLU A 106 16.26 -8.15 10.74
CA GLU A 106 15.47 -7.99 9.52
C GLU A 106 14.58 -6.76 9.58
N VAL A 107 13.92 -6.51 10.72
CA VAL A 107 13.08 -5.33 10.94
C VAL A 107 13.90 -4.04 10.83
N ASN A 108 15.05 -3.97 11.50
CA ASN A 108 15.93 -2.80 11.43
C ASN A 108 16.46 -2.57 10.01
N HIS A 109 16.80 -3.64 9.29
CA HIS A 109 17.22 -3.55 7.90
C HIS A 109 16.09 -3.02 6.99
N ALA A 110 14.89 -3.60 7.11
CA ALA A 110 13.72 -3.18 6.35
C ALA A 110 13.35 -1.72 6.62
N GLN A 111 13.39 -1.29 7.90
CA GLN A 111 13.19 0.10 8.28
C GLN A 111 14.21 1.03 7.61
N ALA A 112 15.50 0.68 7.67
CA ALA A 112 16.56 1.49 7.04
C ALA A 112 16.35 1.60 5.51
N GLU A 113 15.93 0.52 4.85
CA GLU A 113 15.63 0.55 3.42
C GLU A 113 14.41 1.42 3.11
N VAL A 114 13.33 1.33 3.88
CA VAL A 114 12.16 2.21 3.72
C VAL A 114 12.54 3.69 3.87
N LEU A 115 13.41 4.02 4.83
CA LEU A 115 13.88 5.40 5.01
C LEU A 115 14.75 5.90 3.84
N LYS A 116 15.52 5.02 3.18
CA LYS A 116 16.26 5.39 1.95
C LYS A 116 15.30 5.70 0.81
N TYR A 117 14.24 4.91 0.64
CA TYR A 117 13.21 5.20 -0.34
C TYR A 117 12.52 6.53 -0.03
N LEU A 118 12.16 6.76 1.24
CA LEU A 118 11.56 8.02 1.65
C LEU A 118 12.47 9.23 1.37
N ALA A 119 13.79 9.08 1.48
CA ALA A 119 14.75 10.12 1.10
C ALA A 119 14.71 10.46 -0.40
N ILE A 120 14.62 9.44 -1.27
CA ILE A 120 14.51 9.64 -2.72
C ILE A 120 13.20 10.37 -3.06
N LEU A 121 12.09 9.96 -2.45
CA LEU A 121 10.80 10.64 -2.60
C LEU A 121 10.88 12.09 -2.12
N ASP A 122 11.48 12.33 -0.96
CA ASP A 122 11.61 13.68 -0.39
C ASP A 122 12.41 14.61 -1.31
N GLN A 123 13.52 14.11 -1.86
CA GLN A 123 14.33 14.85 -2.83
C GLN A 123 13.55 15.17 -4.11
N HIS A 124 12.81 14.21 -4.65
CA HIS A 124 11.97 14.43 -5.83
C HIS A 124 10.87 15.46 -5.56
N LEU A 125 10.21 15.36 -4.41
CA LEU A 125 9.09 16.22 -4.01
C LEU A 125 9.52 17.60 -3.49
N LEU A 126 10.83 17.85 -3.36
CA LEU A 126 11.36 19.17 -3.06
C LEU A 126 11.01 20.18 -4.15
N HIS A 127 11.03 19.74 -5.41
CA HIS A 127 10.78 20.57 -6.58
C HIS A 127 9.44 20.29 -7.26
N ASN A 128 8.72 19.25 -6.82
CA ASN A 128 7.48 18.81 -7.44
C ASN A 128 6.34 18.72 -6.42
N MET A 129 5.13 19.10 -6.84
CA MET A 129 3.94 18.97 -6.01
C MET A 129 3.49 17.51 -5.89
N TYR A 130 3.53 16.78 -7.01
CA TYR A 130 3.18 15.37 -7.17
C TYR A 130 4.33 14.62 -7.85
N LEU A 131 4.23 13.29 -7.96
CA LEU A 131 5.31 12.49 -8.51
C LEU A 131 5.50 12.67 -10.02
N VAL A 132 4.42 12.91 -10.77
CA VAL A 132 4.45 13.13 -12.22
C VAL A 132 3.51 14.26 -12.60
N GLY A 133 4.02 15.25 -13.33
CA GLY A 133 3.26 16.42 -13.75
C GLY A 133 2.79 17.29 -12.59
N ASP A 134 1.63 17.93 -12.77
CA ASP A 134 1.04 18.92 -11.84
C ASP A 134 -0.24 18.43 -11.15
N ARG A 135 -0.58 17.15 -11.31
CA ARG A 135 -1.79 16.52 -10.78
C ARG A 135 -1.50 15.18 -10.11
N ILE A 136 -2.43 14.72 -9.28
CA ILE A 136 -2.38 13.36 -8.71
C ILE A 136 -2.50 12.34 -9.85
N THR A 137 -1.58 11.39 -9.88
CA THR A 137 -1.55 10.29 -10.83
C THR A 137 -1.54 8.94 -10.11
N GLN A 138 -1.54 7.85 -10.87
CA GLN A 138 -1.41 6.51 -10.29
C GLN A 138 -0.09 6.30 -9.55
N ALA A 139 0.98 7.03 -9.91
CA ALA A 139 2.23 7.05 -9.17
C ALA A 139 2.00 7.50 -7.73
N ASP A 140 1.31 8.62 -7.55
CA ASP A 140 1.02 9.18 -6.23
C ASP A 140 0.19 8.23 -5.38
N VAL A 141 -0.85 7.63 -5.98
CA VAL A 141 -1.70 6.64 -5.32
C VAL A 141 -0.89 5.43 -4.86
N ALA A 142 -0.04 4.86 -5.72
CA ALA A 142 0.76 3.70 -5.38
C ALA A 142 1.75 4.00 -4.24
N CYS A 143 2.57 5.05 -4.38
CA CYS A 143 3.56 5.39 -3.35
C CYS A 143 2.91 5.76 -2.00
N ALA A 144 1.81 6.52 -2.01
CA ALA A 144 1.15 6.92 -0.77
C ALA A 144 0.50 5.74 -0.05
N VAL A 145 -0.13 4.82 -0.79
CA VAL A 145 -0.72 3.61 -0.20
C VAL A 145 0.36 2.68 0.37
N ALA A 146 1.52 2.53 -0.31
CA ALA A 146 2.66 1.78 0.23
C ALA A 146 3.17 2.37 1.56
N LEU A 147 3.10 3.69 1.71
CA LEU A 147 3.57 4.43 2.88
C LEU A 147 2.52 4.60 4.00
N TYR A 148 1.28 4.13 3.79
CA TYR A 148 0.18 4.29 4.75
C TYR A 148 0.53 3.80 6.16
N PHE A 149 0.96 2.55 6.31
CA PHE A 149 1.32 1.99 7.62
C PHE A 149 2.55 2.66 8.25
N PRO A 150 3.67 2.88 7.53
CA PRO A 150 4.78 3.66 8.03
C PRO A 150 4.36 5.00 8.63
N PHE A 151 3.63 5.84 7.89
CA PHE A 151 3.23 7.17 8.37
C PHE A 151 2.26 7.12 9.54
N LYS A 152 1.33 6.15 9.54
CA LYS A 152 0.31 6.05 10.59
C LYS A 152 0.85 5.50 11.91
N PHE A 153 1.81 4.58 11.88
CA PHE A 153 2.21 3.83 13.08
C PHE A 153 3.69 3.89 13.48
N PHE A 154 4.57 4.32 12.57
CA PHE A 154 6.02 4.23 12.80
C PHE A 154 6.80 5.52 12.57
N LEU A 155 6.37 6.39 11.66
CA LEU A 155 7.11 7.62 11.38
C LEU A 155 6.68 8.73 12.34
N THR A 156 7.36 8.79 13.49
CA THR A 156 7.20 9.83 14.52
C THR A 156 7.48 11.24 13.96
N PRO A 157 7.06 12.31 14.66
CA PRO A 157 7.38 13.68 14.27
C PRO A 157 8.87 13.91 14.03
N ALA A 158 9.74 13.42 14.93
CA ALA A 158 11.20 13.53 14.81
C ALA A 158 11.77 12.83 13.56
N THR A 159 11.16 11.73 13.13
CA THR A 159 11.55 11.07 11.87
C THR A 159 11.04 11.85 10.66
N ARG A 160 9.80 12.34 10.71
CA ARG A 160 9.15 13.10 9.62
C ARG A 160 9.78 14.47 9.38
N GLU A 161 10.37 15.09 10.39
CA GLU A 161 11.15 16.33 10.26
C GLU A 161 12.33 16.21 9.28
N LYS A 162 12.82 14.99 9.02
CA LYS A 162 13.89 14.74 8.04
C LYS A 162 13.38 14.60 6.61
N PHE A 163 12.06 14.48 6.43
CA PHE A 163 11.40 14.19 5.14
C PHE A 163 10.21 15.13 4.96
N VAL A 164 10.48 16.44 4.95
CA VAL A 164 9.46 17.49 4.98
C VAL A 164 8.60 17.49 3.72
N SER A 165 9.22 17.37 2.55
CA SER A 165 8.55 17.37 1.25
C SER A 165 7.68 16.13 1.08
N ALA A 166 8.20 14.96 1.44
CA ALA A 166 7.46 13.71 1.43
C ALA A 166 6.30 13.73 2.43
N THR A 167 6.51 14.28 3.63
CA THR A 167 5.44 14.41 4.64
C THR A 167 4.34 15.37 4.18
N ARG A 168 4.70 16.51 3.58
CA ARG A 168 3.74 17.44 2.97
C ARG A 168 2.90 16.77 1.88
N TRP A 169 3.56 16.10 0.94
CA TRP A 169 2.92 15.38 -0.15
C TRP A 169 2.00 14.28 0.37
N PHE A 170 2.45 13.45 1.30
CA PHE A 170 1.64 12.39 1.90
C PHE A 170 0.36 12.95 2.54
N ASN A 171 0.49 14.00 3.35
CA ASN A 171 -0.64 14.70 3.96
C ASN A 171 -1.60 15.27 2.93
N THR A 172 -1.07 15.83 1.84
CA THR A 172 -1.89 16.37 0.76
C THR A 172 -2.76 15.28 0.14
N LEU A 173 -2.21 14.08 -0.05
CA LEU A 173 -2.92 12.94 -0.66
C LEU A 173 -3.93 12.31 0.29
N VAL A 174 -3.54 11.95 1.51
CA VAL A 174 -4.43 11.22 2.43
C VAL A 174 -5.63 12.04 2.89
N ASN A 175 -5.55 13.37 2.81
CA ASN A 175 -6.66 14.27 3.12
C ASN A 175 -7.62 14.49 1.95
N GLN A 176 -7.33 13.98 0.74
CA GLN A 176 -8.28 14.00 -0.36
C GLN A 176 -9.47 13.09 -0.05
N GLU A 177 -10.68 13.49 -0.45
CA GLU A 177 -11.90 12.70 -0.21
C GLU A 177 -11.79 11.28 -0.77
N GLN A 178 -11.12 11.12 -1.90
CA GLN A 178 -10.92 9.82 -2.56
C GLN A 178 -10.11 8.86 -1.67
N PHE A 179 -9.09 9.36 -0.97
CA PHE A 179 -8.31 8.60 0.00
C PHE A 179 -9.10 8.35 1.27
N ARG A 180 -9.69 9.39 1.87
CA ARG A 180 -10.48 9.27 3.10
C ARG A 180 -11.63 8.27 2.94
N ASN A 181 -12.40 8.37 1.87
CA ASN A 181 -13.51 7.46 1.58
C ASN A 181 -13.03 6.03 1.29
N ALA A 182 -11.84 5.87 0.69
CA ALA A 182 -11.27 4.54 0.49
C ALA A 182 -10.87 3.92 1.83
N ILE A 183 -10.17 4.68 2.68
CA ILE A 183 -9.71 4.26 3.99
C ILE A 183 -10.89 3.93 4.90
N ASP A 184 -11.91 4.80 4.96
CA ASP A 184 -13.14 4.53 5.70
C ASP A 184 -13.83 3.24 5.20
N ALA A 185 -13.99 3.10 3.89
CA ALA A 185 -14.64 1.92 3.32
C ALA A 185 -13.89 0.59 3.62
N VAL A 186 -12.58 0.62 3.89
CA VAL A 186 -11.77 -0.59 4.15
C VAL A 186 -11.43 -0.81 5.62
N ALA A 187 -11.24 0.25 6.40
CA ALA A 187 -10.82 0.20 7.80
C ALA A 187 -11.99 0.45 8.78
N GLY A 188 -13.05 1.13 8.33
CA GLY A 188 -14.12 1.67 9.17
C GLY A 188 -13.66 2.92 9.94
N GLY A 189 -14.46 3.99 9.92
CA GLY A 189 -14.22 5.20 10.69
C GLY A 189 -14.79 6.46 10.02
N ASP A 190 -14.03 7.54 10.04
CA ASP A 190 -14.31 8.82 9.36
C ASP A 190 -13.31 9.09 8.22
N GLY A 191 -12.46 8.10 7.92
CA GLY A 191 -11.40 8.19 6.91
C GLY A 191 -10.20 9.04 7.33
N ASP A 192 -10.16 9.52 8.58
CA ASP A 192 -9.08 10.39 9.06
C ASP A 192 -7.78 9.62 9.29
N VAL A 193 -6.68 10.18 8.80
CA VAL A 193 -5.35 9.58 8.87
C VAL A 193 -4.51 10.32 9.89
N GLN A 194 -4.76 9.97 11.16
CA GLN A 194 -3.92 10.39 12.27
C GLN A 194 -2.51 9.80 12.12
N LEU A 195 -1.52 10.67 11.98
CA LEU A 195 -0.12 10.27 11.80
C LEU A 195 0.50 9.85 13.12
N CYS A 196 1.55 9.03 13.03
CA CYS A 196 2.26 8.52 14.19
C CYS A 196 2.80 9.66 15.07
N VAL A 197 2.46 9.60 16.36
CA VAL A 197 3.03 10.43 17.43
C VAL A 197 4.11 9.67 18.20
N ALA A 198 3.87 8.38 18.44
CA ALA A 198 4.81 7.45 19.06
C ALA A 198 4.84 6.13 18.29
N GLU A 199 6.03 5.58 18.09
CA GLU A 199 6.23 4.30 17.40
C GLU A 199 5.57 3.14 18.16
N VAL A 200 4.96 2.22 17.41
CA VAL A 200 4.48 0.95 17.96
C VAL A 200 5.67 0.15 18.51
N LYS A 201 5.59 -0.20 19.80
CA LYS A 201 6.60 -1.06 20.45
C LYS A 201 6.35 -2.52 20.12
N TYR A 202 7.43 -3.27 19.91
CA TYR A 202 7.34 -4.71 19.76
C TYR A 202 7.20 -5.39 21.13
N ASP A 203 5.97 -5.39 21.64
CA ASP A 203 5.53 -6.16 22.79
C ASP A 203 4.10 -6.69 22.55
N LYS A 204 3.63 -7.60 23.40
CA LYS A 204 2.32 -8.24 23.21
C LYS A 204 1.19 -7.20 23.14
N GLY A 205 1.23 -6.17 23.98
CA GLY A 205 0.20 -5.13 24.04
C GLY A 205 0.19 -4.24 22.79
N GLY A 206 1.37 -3.76 22.37
CA GLY A 206 1.54 -2.92 21.18
C GLY A 206 1.15 -3.63 19.89
N CYS A 207 1.61 -4.87 19.72
CA CYS A 207 1.28 -5.68 18.54
C CYS A 207 -0.21 -6.03 18.48
N ASP A 208 -0.85 -6.36 19.61
CA ASP A 208 -2.28 -6.66 19.64
C ASP A 208 -3.14 -5.42 19.35
N ALA A 209 -2.75 -4.25 19.87
CA ALA A 209 -3.41 -2.98 19.57
C ALA A 209 -3.28 -2.63 18.09
N PHE A 210 -2.08 -2.74 17.53
CA PHE A 210 -1.85 -2.46 16.12
C PHE A 210 -2.62 -3.43 15.22
N ARG A 211 -2.61 -4.74 15.53
CA ARG A 211 -3.36 -5.75 14.79
C ARG A 211 -4.85 -5.40 14.71
N LYS A 212 -5.47 -5.02 15.82
CA LYS A 212 -6.90 -4.65 15.85
C LYS A 212 -7.23 -3.43 15.00
N LEU A 213 -6.30 -2.48 14.88
CA LEU A 213 -6.49 -1.27 14.06
C LEU A 213 -6.23 -1.52 12.57
N ALA A 214 -5.38 -2.48 12.25
CA ALA A 214 -4.92 -2.72 10.88
C ALA A 214 -5.60 -3.90 10.19
N LEU A 215 -6.16 -4.84 10.94
CA LEU A 215 -6.71 -6.11 10.42
C LEU A 215 -7.99 -6.47 11.15
N GLN A 216 -8.98 -6.97 10.42
CA GLN A 216 -10.14 -7.66 11.01
C GLN A 216 -9.77 -9.12 11.32
N GLU A 217 -10.48 -9.80 12.24
CA GLU A 217 -10.18 -11.20 12.61
C GLU A 217 -10.17 -12.15 11.40
N ASN A 218 -11.12 -11.98 10.47
CA ASN A 218 -11.19 -12.77 9.24
C ASN A 218 -9.96 -12.54 8.32
N ASP A 219 -9.40 -11.33 8.32
CA ASP A 219 -8.22 -10.99 7.50
C ASP A 219 -6.97 -11.72 7.98
N VAL A 220 -6.85 -11.93 9.29
CA VAL A 220 -5.70 -12.61 9.93
C VAL A 220 -5.65 -14.07 9.50
N THR A 221 -6.79 -14.76 9.50
CA THR A 221 -6.87 -16.17 9.09
C THR A 221 -6.45 -16.34 7.63
N ILE A 222 -6.97 -15.49 6.73
CA ILE A 222 -6.62 -15.53 5.31
C ILE A 222 -5.13 -15.23 5.08
N ALA A 223 -4.58 -14.24 5.79
CA ALA A 223 -3.16 -13.90 5.66
C ALA A 223 -2.24 -15.06 6.07
N LYS A 224 -2.55 -15.74 7.19
CA LYS A 224 -1.79 -16.92 7.65
C LYS A 224 -1.85 -18.09 6.67
N GLU A 225 -2.99 -18.33 6.03
CA GLU A 225 -3.13 -19.37 5.00
C GLU A 225 -2.32 -19.07 3.73
N SER A 226 -2.18 -17.79 3.37
CA SER A 226 -1.38 -17.36 2.22
C SER A 226 0.13 -17.52 2.43
N GLU A 227 0.65 -17.33 3.66
CA GLU A 227 2.06 -17.57 4.00
C GLU A 227 2.42 -19.06 4.07
N GLY A 228 1.47 -19.94 4.43
CA GLY A 228 1.66 -21.38 4.48
C GLY A 228 1.93 -22.07 3.12
N LYS A 229 1.78 -21.33 2.01
CA LYS A 229 2.02 -21.81 0.63
C LYS A 229 3.29 -21.23 -0.03
N GLY A 230 4.20 -20.61 0.74
CA GLY A 230 5.52 -20.25 0.23
C GLY A 230 6.34 -21.49 -0.11
N GLU A 231 6.53 -21.77 -1.41
CA GLU A 231 7.44 -22.80 -1.90
C GLU A 231 8.81 -22.64 -1.23
N LYS A 232 9.27 -23.71 -0.57
CA LYS A 232 10.69 -23.86 -0.27
C LYS A 232 11.47 -23.69 -1.57
N PRO A 233 12.54 -22.88 -1.63
CA PRO A 233 13.40 -22.90 -2.80
C PRO A 233 13.91 -24.33 -2.96
N LYS A 234 13.51 -24.99 -4.05
CA LYS A 234 14.13 -26.23 -4.47
C LYS A 234 15.57 -25.88 -4.82
N THR A 235 16.49 -26.30 -3.97
CA THR A 235 17.90 -26.40 -4.30
C THR A 235 18.02 -27.42 -5.43
N GLU A 236 17.91 -26.98 -6.68
CA GLU A 236 18.39 -27.77 -7.81
C GLU A 236 19.86 -27.41 -8.02
N ALA A 237 20.70 -28.29 -7.48
CA ALA A 237 22.01 -28.57 -8.03
C ALA A 237 21.87 -29.13 -9.45
N GLN A 238 22.97 -29.04 -10.23
CA GLN A 238 23.23 -29.58 -11.58
C GLN A 238 22.94 -28.53 -12.69
N LEU A 239 23.87 -28.14 -13.56
CA LEU A 239 25.11 -28.73 -14.10
C LEU A 239 26.17 -27.65 -14.36
#